data_AF-A0A7S6M4J0-F1
#
_entry.id   AF-A0A7S6M4J0-F1
#
_cell.length_a   1.000
_cell.length_b   1.000
_cell.length_c   1.000
_cell.angle_alpha   90.00
_cell.angle_beta   90.00
_cell.angle_gamma   90.00
#
_symmetry.space_group_name_H-M   'P 1'
#
loop_
_entity.id
_entity.type
_entity.pdbx_description
1 polymer ?
#
loop_
_entity_poly.entity_id
_entity_poly.type
_entity_poly.pdbx_seq_one_letter_code
_entity_poly.pdbx_strand_id
1 'polypeptide(L)' 'MRLDIDPDIRRAWTPPTEFYRSAAAYDAVREAVFAPSWQYVGDVGQLKAPGSAVPTTLLRSASCSGGAEDTR' A
#
# COMPACT_ATOMS: atom_id res chain seq x y z
N MET A 1 -9.47 15.40 6.24
CA MET A 1 -8.31 16.21 5.82
C MET A 1 -8.57 16.68 4.40
N ARG A 2 -8.33 17.97 4.10
CA ARG A 2 -8.47 18.51 2.74
C ARG A 2 -7.10 18.56 2.09
N LEU A 3 -7.00 18.08 0.86
CA LEU A 3 -5.80 18.16 0.03
C LEU A 3 -6.04 19.27 -1.00
N ASP A 4 -5.26 20.35 -0.92
CA ASP A 4 -5.32 21.41 -1.92
C ASP A 4 -4.26 21.10 -3.00
N ILE A 5 -4.73 20.60 -4.14
CA ILE A 5 -3.91 20.30 -5.31
C ILE A 5 -4.24 21.33 -6.39
N ASP A 6 -3.25 22.10 -6.84
CA ASP A 6 -3.44 23.04 -7.95
C ASP A 6 -3.68 22.23 -9.23
N PRO A 7 -4.78 22.48 -9.97
CA PRO A 7 -5.08 21.75 -11.20
C PRO A 7 -4.06 22.00 -12.31
N ASP A 8 -3.32 23.12 -12.27
CA ASP A 8 -2.19 23.36 -13.16
C ASP A 8 -0.93 22.69 -12.58
N ILE A 9 -0.48 21.62 -13.23
CA ILE A 9 0.70 20.86 -12.79
C ILE A 9 1.97 21.71 -12.69
N ARG A 10 2.06 22.85 -13.41
CA ARG A 10 3.21 23.78 -13.34
C ARG A 10 3.25 24.57 -12.03
N ARG A 11 2.11 24.63 -11.33
CA ARG A 11 1.90 25.32 -10.05
C ARG A 11 1.68 24.35 -8.90
N ALA A 12 1.42 23.08 -9.19
CA ALA A 12 1.23 22.05 -8.19
C ALA A 12 2.49 21.81 -7.36
N TRP A 13 2.28 21.42 -6.11
CA TRP A 13 3.35 21.05 -5.18
C TRP A 13 3.04 19.70 -4.55
N THR A 14 4.02 19.16 -3.84
CA THR A 14 3.80 17.97 -3.01
C THR A 14 2.72 18.24 -1.96
N PRO A 15 1.89 17.24 -1.62
CA PRO A 15 0.94 17.33 -0.51
C PRO A 15 1.61 17.78 0.81
N PRO A 16 0.84 18.38 1.74
CA PRO A 16 1.34 18.73 3.07
C PRO A 16 1.92 17.52 3.82
N THR A 17 2.94 17.76 4.64
CA THR A 17 3.66 16.71 5.40
C THR A 17 2.74 15.82 6.23
N GLU A 18 1.63 16.36 6.72
CA GLU A 18 0.62 15.66 7.51
C GLU A 18 -0.02 14.50 6.74
N PHE A 19 -0.11 14.59 5.41
CA PHE A 19 -0.65 13.53 4.56
C PHE A 19 0.13 12.22 4.76
N TYR A 20 1.46 12.31 4.74
CA TYR A 20 2.35 11.16 4.85
C TYR A 20 2.41 10.56 6.26
N ARG A 21 1.95 11.30 7.27
CA ARG A 21 2.00 10.91 8.69
C ARG A 21 0.64 10.52 9.26
N SER A 22 -0.44 10.74 8.50
CA SER A 22 -1.81 10.56 8.96
C SER A 22 -2.28 9.12 8.73
N ALA A 23 -2.63 8.42 9.82
CA ALA A 23 -3.27 7.11 9.75
C ALA A 23 -4.60 7.17 8.99
N ALA A 24 -5.38 8.24 9.17
CA ALA A 24 -6.64 8.43 8.45
C ALA A 24 -6.42 8.62 6.94
N ALA A 25 -5.33 9.27 6.53
CA ALA A 25 -4.98 9.39 5.11
C ALA A 25 -4.56 8.03 4.53
N TYR A 26 -3.76 7.25 5.27
CA TYR A 26 -3.40 5.88 4.88
C TYR A 26 -4.65 5.00 4.67
N ASP A 27 -5.58 4.98 5.63
CA ASP A 27 -6.80 4.18 5.51
C ASP A 27 -7.67 4.62 4.33
N ALA A 28 -7.79 5.94 4.11
CA ALA A 28 -8.54 6.46 2.97
C ALA A 28 -7.90 6.03 1.63
N VAL A 29 -6.57 6.11 1.50
CA VAL A 29 -5.86 5.67 0.29
C VAL A 29 -5.92 4.15 0.11
N ARG A 30 -5.84 3.39 1.20
CA ARG A 30 -5.98 1.92 1.19
C ARG A 30 -7.31 1.49 0.57
N GLU A 31 -8.41 2.08 1.02
CA GLU A 31 -9.76 1.72 0.53
C GLU A 31 -10.08 2.33 -0.84
N ALA A 32 -9.71 3.59 -1.09
CA ALA A 32 -10.12 4.29 -2.31
C ALA A 32 -9.21 4.04 -3.51
N VAL A 33 -7.93 3.70 -3.29
CA VAL A 33 -6.93 3.56 -4.35
C VAL A 33 -6.43 2.13 -4.43
N PHE A 34 -5.90 1.56 -3.34
CA PHE A 34 -5.26 0.25 -3.42
C PHE A 34 -6.25 -0.91 -3.57
N ALA A 35 -7.33 -0.94 -2.78
CA ALA A 35 -8.33 -2.00 -2.81
C ALA A 35 -8.98 -2.22 -4.20
N PRO A 36 -9.35 -1.17 -4.97
CA PRO A 36 -9.92 -1.36 -6.30
C PRO A 36 -8.89 -1.48 -7.44
N SER A 37 -7.59 -1.29 -7.17
CA SER A 37 -6.56 -1.25 -8.22
C SER A 37 -5.87 -2.60 -8.40
N TRP A 38 -5.46 -2.91 -9.64
CA TRP A 38 -4.57 -4.03 -9.91
C TRP A 38 -3.19 -3.79 -9.29
N GLN A 39 -2.66 -4.79 -8.59
CA GLN A 39 -1.39 -4.71 -7.88
C GLN A 39 -0.45 -5.75 -8.45
N TYR A 40 0.73 -5.32 -8.86
CA TYR A 40 1.77 -6.23 -9.30
C TYR A 40 2.39 -6.92 -8.07
N VAL A 41 2.30 -8.24 -7.99
CA VAL A 41 2.76 -9.03 -6.84
C VAL A 41 3.96 -9.94 -7.15
N GLY A 42 4.38 -10.01 -8.42
CA GLY A 42 5.49 -10.86 -8.84
C GLY A 42 5.41 -11.34 -10.29
N ASP A 43 6.45 -12.07 -10.69
CA ASP A 43 6.54 -12.73 -11.98
C ASP A 43 6.23 -14.23 -11.87
N VAL A 44 5.71 -14.82 -12.94
CA VAL A 44 5.37 -16.24 -13.00
C VAL A 44 6.58 -17.16 -12.79
N GLY A 45 7.79 -16.71 -13.13
CA GLY A 45 9.03 -17.44 -12.90
C GLY A 45 9.39 -17.61 -11.43
N GLN A 46 8.71 -16.92 -10.50
CA GLN A 46 8.87 -17.15 -9.06
C GLN A 46 8.18 -18.44 -8.59
N LEU A 47 7.21 -18.97 -9.35
CA LEU A 47 6.55 -20.25 -9.08
C LEU A 47 7.39 -21.40 -9.63
N LYS A 48 8.25 -21.97 -8.79
CA LYS A 48 9.30 -22.92 -9.21
C LYS A 48 8.79 -24.33 -9.51
N ALA A 49 7.62 -24.70 -8.97
CA ALA A 49 7.05 -26.03 -9.14
C ALA A 49 5.51 -26.01 -8.99
N PRO A 50 4.80 -27.01 -9.53
CA PRO A 50 3.38 -27.20 -9.24
C PRO A 50 3.12 -27.25 -7.73
N GLY A 51 2.12 -26.50 -7.25
CA GLY A 51 1.80 -26.39 -5.83
C GLY A 51 2.68 -25.43 -5.02
N SER A 52 3.67 -24.77 -5.66
CA SER A 52 4.40 -23.69 -5.00
C SER A 52 3.55 -22.42 -4.90
N ALA A 53 3.76 -21.67 -3.82
CA ALA A 53 3.16 -20.36 -3.58
C ALA A 53 4.23 -19.39 -3.10
N VAL A 54 4.06 -18.11 -3.40
CA VAL A 54 4.90 -17.03 -2.91
C VAL A 54 4.03 -16.11 -2.05
N PRO A 55 4.00 -16.31 -0.72
CA PRO A 55 3.24 -15.45 0.17
C PRO A 55 3.77 -14.01 0.11
N THR A 56 2.88 -13.06 -0.16
CA THR A 56 3.23 -11.64 -0.28
C THR A 56 2.25 -10.83 0.56
N THR A 57 2.77 -9.97 1.43
CA THR A 57 1.96 -8.95 2.12
C THR A 57 2.07 -7.66 1.33
N LEU A 58 0.98 -7.24 0.71
CA LEU A 58 0.94 -5.98 -0.06
C LEU A 58 0.78 -4.77 0.86
N LEU A 59 -0.27 -4.76 1.67
CA LEU A 59 -0.55 -3.72 2.65
C LEU A 59 -0.73 -4.36 4.01
N ARG A 60 -0.20 -3.71 5.05
CA ARG A 60 -0.41 -4.16 6.41
C ARG A 60 -1.82 -3.76 6.84
N SER A 61 -2.58 -4.73 7.34
CA SER A 61 -3.83 -4.46 8.03
C SER A 61 -3.54 -3.97 9.45
N ALA A 62 -4.35 -3.03 9.94
CA ALA A 62 -4.22 -2.50 11.30
C ALA A 62 -4.53 -3.55 12.40
N SER A 63 -5.16 -4.68 12.06
CA SER A 63 -5.65 -5.67 13.02
C SER A 63 -4.60 -6.68 13.50
N CYS A 64 -3.41 -6.74 12.88
CA CYS A 64 -2.35 -7.67 13.31
C CYS A 64 -1.22 -6.92 14.04
N SER A 65 -1.52 -6.52 15.28
CA SER A 65 -0.52 -6.29 16.32
C SER A 65 -0.31 -7.60 17.11
N GLY A 66 0.31 -8.58 16.47
CA GLY A 66 0.69 -9.84 17.09
C GLY A 66 1.97 -10.32 16.45
N GLY A 67 3.07 -10.33 17.22
CA GLY A 67 4.36 -10.80 16.76
C GLY A 67 4.32 -12.27 16.38
N ALA A 68 4.89 -12.58 15.23
CA ALA A 68 5.44 -13.89 14.93
C ALA A 68 6.81 -13.63 14.32
N GLU A 69 7.79 -13.44 15.20
CA GLU A 69 9.17 -13.75 14.91
C GLU A 69 9.22 -15.29 14.83
N ASP A 70 9.07 -15.82 13.62
CA ASP A 70 9.34 -17.23 13.34
C ASP A 70 10.68 -17.28 12.59
N THR A 71 11.74 -17.39 13.39
CA THR A 71 13.06 -17.85 12.97
C THR A 71 12.94 -19.19 12.26
N ARG A 72 13.30 -19.22 10.98
CA ARG A 72 13.89 -20.42 10.38
C ARG A 72 14.94 -20.08 9.34
#